data_AF-H2XPZ3-F1
#
_entry.id   AF-H2XPZ3-F1
#
_cell.length_a   1.000
_cell.length_b   1.000
_cell.length_c   1.000
_cell.angle_alpha   90.00
_cell.angle_beta   90.00
_cell.angle_gamma   90.00
#
_symmetry.space_group_name_H-M   'P 1'
#
loop_
_entity.id
_entity.type
_entity.pdbx_description
1 polymer ?
#
loop_
_entity_poly.entity_id
_entity_poly.type
_entity_poly.pdbx_seq_one_letter_code
_entity_poly.pdbx_strand_id
1 'polypeptide(L)'
;MKVIKALQRNSDGVTHAAIDTLSTLLSPMHDKYDLRQEQLNKASLLSSKKFLEALLKQFEERVFKGRGALVISAMLDFLTFSLCAPHSETTEGKCFDQLLQLVADMGRCLFKLFQHPSMAIVKGAGLVMKAIIEEGDSETAAHMQELALAEGALPRHLHTAMFTMSADTRLLINRQLSRHLLGLWVTGHPPAMGLLKRILPAGLLAYLDSDDEVPQSEQDLLHMRDNLKSAIDQTKQNSQWRQLDRQLKQIERLVSKQANVLLTHWRDTIGIEKQNQNQQKPIVLRKRRQRIKTEANWPLFYYNFTIDHAKPNLIWNHKTREELKTALENEMRAFHIDQELGRTTEIAWNHHEFEVQYECLADEI
;
A
#
# COMPACT_ATOMS: atom_id res chain seq x y z
N MET A 1 -8.81 -21.32 -16.60
CA MET A 1 -7.99 -22.27 -17.41
C MET A 1 -6.93 -21.59 -18.29
N LYS A 2 -7.25 -20.55 -19.08
CA LYS A 2 -6.25 -19.91 -19.98
C LYS A 2 -5.16 -19.10 -19.24
N VAL A 3 -5.52 -18.31 -18.22
CA VAL A 3 -4.57 -17.48 -17.45
C VAL A 3 -3.57 -18.31 -16.65
N ILE A 4 -4.04 -19.36 -15.95
CA ILE A 4 -3.17 -20.27 -15.19
C ILE A 4 -2.15 -20.96 -16.11
N LYS A 5 -2.59 -21.43 -17.29
CA LYS A 5 -1.69 -21.99 -18.31
C LYS A 5 -0.70 -20.95 -18.84
N ALA A 6 -1.10 -19.68 -18.94
CA ALA A 6 -0.22 -18.59 -19.37
C ALA A 6 0.88 -18.32 -18.34
N LEU A 7 0.55 -18.29 -17.05
CA LEU A 7 1.52 -18.12 -15.95
C LEU A 7 2.54 -19.26 -15.86
N GLN A 8 2.20 -20.45 -16.35
CA GLN A 8 3.09 -21.62 -16.41
C GLN A 8 4.09 -21.57 -17.58
N ARG A 9 3.95 -20.66 -18.54
CA ARG A 9 4.84 -20.61 -19.73
C ARG A 9 6.21 -19.97 -19.47
N ASN A 10 6.47 -19.48 -18.25
CA ASN A 10 7.73 -18.84 -17.83
C ASN A 10 8.26 -17.76 -18.78
N SER A 11 7.37 -17.09 -19.53
CA SER A 11 7.72 -15.95 -20.38
C SER A 11 7.27 -14.67 -19.69
N ASP A 12 8.21 -13.76 -19.42
CA ASP A 12 7.91 -12.54 -18.66
C ASP A 12 6.85 -11.66 -19.31
N GLY A 13 6.82 -11.57 -20.64
CA GLY A 13 5.77 -10.82 -21.35
C GLY A 13 4.38 -11.45 -21.19
N VAL A 14 4.30 -12.78 -21.24
CA VAL A 14 3.04 -13.51 -21.05
C VAL A 14 2.60 -13.44 -19.58
N THR A 15 3.53 -13.57 -18.64
CA THR A 15 3.26 -13.44 -17.20
C THR A 15 2.79 -12.04 -16.87
N HIS A 16 3.45 -11.00 -17.39
CA HIS A 16 3.03 -9.60 -17.22
C HIS A 16 1.60 -9.39 -17.70
N ALA A 17 1.30 -9.76 -18.95
CA ALA A 17 -0.05 -9.62 -19.50
C ALA A 17 -1.08 -10.43 -18.71
N ALA A 18 -0.73 -11.63 -18.24
CA ALA A 18 -1.60 -12.43 -17.40
C ALA A 18 -1.91 -11.73 -16.06
N ILE A 19 -0.91 -11.21 -15.37
CA ILE A 19 -1.11 -10.50 -14.09
C ILE A 19 -1.88 -9.20 -14.31
N ASP A 20 -1.56 -8.44 -15.34
CA ASP A 20 -2.27 -7.20 -15.67
C ASP A 20 -3.78 -7.46 -15.96
N THR A 21 -4.10 -8.55 -16.68
CA THR A 21 -5.50 -8.97 -16.84
C THR A 21 -6.17 -9.36 -15.52
N LEU A 22 -5.43 -9.88 -14.54
CA LEU A 22 -5.98 -10.13 -13.20
C LEU A 22 -6.17 -8.82 -12.43
N SER A 23 -5.21 -7.89 -12.51
CA SER A 23 -5.27 -6.59 -11.85
C SER A 23 -6.46 -5.75 -12.33
N THR A 24 -6.75 -5.77 -13.63
CA THR A 24 -7.94 -5.11 -14.20
C THR A 24 -9.27 -5.71 -13.72
N LEU A 25 -9.31 -6.99 -13.34
CA LEU A 25 -10.48 -7.60 -12.70
C LEU A 25 -10.63 -7.19 -11.24
N LEU A 26 -9.52 -6.90 -10.55
CA LEU A 26 -9.50 -6.44 -9.15
C LEU A 26 -9.86 -4.96 -9.00
N SER A 27 -9.56 -4.13 -10.01
CA SER A 27 -9.95 -2.73 -10.05
C SER A 27 -10.18 -2.31 -11.51
N PRO A 28 -11.45 -2.16 -11.95
CA PRO A 28 -11.74 -1.74 -13.31
C PRO A 28 -11.23 -0.30 -13.56
N MET A 29 -10.49 -0.11 -14.65
CA MET A 29 -9.86 1.18 -15.01
C MET A 29 -10.84 2.13 -15.72
N HIS A 30 -12.07 2.26 -15.21
CA HIS A 30 -13.08 3.17 -15.76
C HIS A 30 -14.03 3.71 -14.69
N ASP A 31 -14.61 4.89 -14.91
CA ASP A 31 -15.40 5.61 -13.90
C ASP A 31 -16.70 4.89 -13.47
N LYS A 32 -17.26 4.03 -14.32
CA LYS A 32 -18.54 3.33 -14.09
C LYS A 32 -18.34 1.91 -13.54
N TYR A 33 -17.48 1.72 -12.56
CA TYR A 33 -17.18 0.40 -12.03
C TYR A 33 -18.15 -0.01 -10.92
N ASP A 34 -18.60 -1.26 -10.95
CA ASP A 34 -19.51 -1.84 -9.96
C ASP A 34 -18.70 -2.44 -8.80
N LEU A 35 -18.85 -1.88 -7.59
CA LEU A 35 -18.15 -2.36 -6.40
C LEU A 35 -18.53 -3.80 -6.07
N ARG A 36 -19.74 -4.22 -6.44
CA ARG A 36 -20.18 -5.60 -6.24
C ARG A 36 -19.42 -6.56 -7.16
N GLN A 37 -19.25 -6.20 -8.42
CA GLN A 37 -18.48 -7.04 -9.34
C GLN A 37 -17.01 -7.11 -8.90
N GLU A 38 -16.46 -6.01 -8.40
CA GLU A 38 -15.14 -5.97 -7.78
C GLU A 38 -15.02 -6.98 -6.62
N GLN A 39 -15.99 -6.98 -5.69
CA GLN A 39 -16.04 -7.94 -4.57
C GLN A 39 -16.11 -9.40 -5.05
N LEU A 40 -16.96 -9.70 -6.04
CA LEU A 40 -17.09 -11.05 -6.59
C LEU A 40 -15.80 -11.52 -7.28
N ASN A 41 -15.16 -10.62 -8.04
CA ASN A 41 -13.88 -10.91 -8.69
C ASN A 41 -12.79 -11.20 -7.65
N LYS A 42 -12.69 -10.36 -6.62
CA LYS A 42 -11.73 -10.54 -5.51
C LYS A 42 -11.95 -11.85 -4.77
N ALA A 43 -13.19 -12.15 -4.39
CA ALA A 43 -13.53 -13.40 -3.73
C ALA A 43 -13.14 -14.63 -4.57
N SER A 44 -13.39 -14.58 -5.88
CA SER A 44 -13.00 -15.66 -6.80
C SER A 44 -11.49 -15.81 -6.91
N LEU A 45 -10.76 -14.71 -7.16
CA LEU A 45 -9.32 -14.72 -7.41
C LEU A 45 -8.49 -15.04 -6.16
N LEU A 46 -8.91 -14.55 -4.99
CA LEU A 46 -8.15 -14.69 -3.74
C LEU A 46 -8.52 -15.96 -2.93
N SER A 47 -9.54 -16.70 -3.36
CA SER A 47 -9.99 -17.92 -2.67
C SER A 47 -8.95 -19.05 -2.62
N SER A 48 -8.11 -19.16 -3.65
CA SER A 48 -7.17 -20.28 -3.80
C SER A 48 -5.80 -19.96 -3.22
N LYS A 49 -5.53 -20.46 -2.01
CA LYS A 49 -4.22 -20.32 -1.34
C LYS A 49 -3.06 -20.80 -2.22
N LYS A 50 -3.18 -21.98 -2.82
CA LYS A 50 -2.15 -22.57 -3.71
C LYS A 50 -1.83 -21.68 -4.91
N PHE A 51 -2.84 -21.00 -5.46
CA PHE A 51 -2.65 -20.07 -6.57
C PHE A 51 -1.87 -18.83 -6.13
N LEU A 52 -2.22 -18.25 -4.97
CA LEU A 52 -1.53 -17.10 -4.40
C LEU A 52 -0.08 -17.44 -4.06
N GLU A 53 0.20 -18.57 -3.42
CA GLU A 53 1.57 -19.02 -3.12
C GLU A 53 2.41 -19.17 -4.39
N ALA A 54 1.86 -19.76 -5.45
CA ALA A 54 2.57 -19.90 -6.72
C ALA A 54 2.86 -18.54 -7.38
N LEU A 55 1.91 -17.60 -7.28
CA LEU A 55 2.04 -16.24 -7.80
C LEU A 55 3.12 -15.46 -7.03
N LEU A 56 3.11 -15.55 -5.70
CA LEU A 56 4.06 -14.88 -4.81
C LEU A 56 5.47 -15.46 -4.92
N LYS A 57 5.60 -16.78 -5.07
CA LYS A 57 6.89 -17.41 -5.38
C LYS A 57 7.49 -16.90 -6.69
N GLN A 58 6.65 -16.77 -7.73
CA GLN A 58 7.07 -16.19 -9.02
C GLN A 58 7.49 -14.72 -8.92
N PHE A 59 6.94 -13.99 -7.97
CA PHE A 59 7.31 -12.61 -7.66
C PHE A 59 8.67 -12.59 -6.95
N GLU A 60 8.80 -13.33 -5.86
CA GLU A 60 10.03 -13.44 -5.06
C GLU A 60 11.24 -13.82 -5.90
N GLU A 61 11.12 -14.86 -6.74
CA GLU A 61 12.21 -15.29 -7.62
C GLU A 61 12.67 -14.19 -8.57
N ARG A 62 11.76 -13.34 -9.06
CA ARG A 62 12.08 -12.24 -9.97
C ARG A 62 12.74 -11.06 -9.26
N VAL A 63 12.28 -10.74 -8.05
CA VAL A 63 12.88 -9.71 -7.21
C VAL A 63 14.32 -10.07 -6.87
N PHE A 64 14.59 -11.30 -6.41
CA PHE A 64 15.94 -11.72 -6.07
C PHE A 64 16.88 -11.82 -7.28
N LYS A 65 16.36 -12.24 -8.45
CA LYS A 65 17.12 -12.26 -9.71
C LYS A 65 17.35 -10.86 -10.31
N GLY A 66 16.65 -9.83 -9.84
CA GLY A 66 16.72 -8.48 -10.39
C GLY A 66 16.22 -8.38 -11.85
N ARG A 67 15.22 -9.19 -12.23
CA ARG A 67 14.67 -9.24 -13.60
C ARG A 67 13.15 -9.11 -13.60
N GLY A 68 12.59 -8.72 -14.74
CA GLY A 68 11.13 -8.68 -14.92
C GLY A 68 10.46 -7.52 -14.18
N ALA A 69 11.03 -6.31 -14.22
CA ALA A 69 10.49 -5.13 -13.54
C ALA A 69 9.01 -4.86 -13.85
N LEU A 70 8.56 -5.09 -15.09
CA LEU A 70 7.15 -4.96 -15.46
C LEU A 70 6.27 -5.98 -14.72
N VAL A 71 6.73 -7.22 -14.61
CA VAL A 71 6.02 -8.28 -13.86
C VAL A 71 5.94 -7.91 -12.37
N ILE A 72 7.04 -7.41 -11.79
CA ILE A 72 7.10 -6.94 -10.40
C ILE A 72 6.09 -5.79 -10.20
N SER A 73 6.07 -4.81 -11.09
CA SER A 73 5.12 -3.68 -11.04
C SER A 73 3.67 -4.17 -11.08
N ALA A 74 3.33 -5.02 -12.05
CA ALA A 74 1.97 -5.57 -12.18
C ALA A 74 1.56 -6.40 -10.97
N MET A 75 2.51 -7.11 -10.35
CA MET A 75 2.27 -7.86 -9.12
C MET A 75 2.02 -6.94 -7.92
N LEU A 76 2.80 -5.85 -7.80
CA LEU A 76 2.57 -4.84 -6.76
C LEU A 76 1.21 -4.16 -6.95
N ASP A 77 0.76 -3.93 -8.18
CA ASP A 77 -0.58 -3.43 -8.46
C ASP A 77 -1.65 -4.45 -8.03
N PHE A 78 -1.46 -5.74 -8.36
CA PHE A 78 -2.34 -6.82 -7.90
C PHE A 78 -2.45 -6.85 -6.37
N LEU A 79 -1.32 -6.75 -5.66
CA LEU A 79 -1.27 -6.70 -4.20
C LEU A 79 -1.89 -5.40 -3.65
N THR A 80 -1.65 -4.26 -4.31
CA THR A 80 -2.22 -2.97 -3.93
C THR A 80 -3.74 -3.01 -4.01
N PHE A 81 -4.30 -3.53 -5.11
CA PHE A 81 -5.75 -3.67 -5.27
C PHE A 81 -6.37 -4.69 -4.31
N SER A 82 -5.58 -5.63 -3.80
CA SER A 82 -6.06 -6.67 -2.88
C SER A 82 -5.95 -6.27 -1.40
N LEU A 83 -4.85 -5.61 -1.01
CA LEU A 83 -4.45 -5.39 0.39
C LEU A 83 -4.44 -3.92 0.82
N CYS A 84 -4.25 -2.97 -0.09
CA CYS A 84 -4.07 -1.57 0.28
C CYS A 84 -5.39 -0.82 0.28
N ALA A 85 -5.58 0.07 1.27
CA ALA A 85 -6.69 1.00 1.26
C ALA A 85 -6.54 2.00 0.09
N PRO A 86 -7.64 2.42 -0.58
CA PRO A 86 -9.03 2.07 -0.27
C PRO A 86 -9.48 0.72 -0.87
N HIS A 87 -8.72 0.11 -1.77
CA HIS A 87 -9.14 -1.10 -2.50
C HIS A 87 -9.40 -2.32 -1.60
N SER A 88 -8.72 -2.44 -0.46
CA SER A 88 -8.90 -3.57 0.46
C SER A 88 -10.26 -3.63 1.16
N GLU A 89 -11.07 -2.57 1.07
CA GLU A 89 -12.42 -2.52 1.62
C GLU A 89 -13.40 -3.43 0.86
N THR A 90 -13.12 -3.75 -0.41
CA THR A 90 -13.90 -4.71 -1.20
C THR A 90 -13.33 -6.13 -1.14
N THR A 91 -12.26 -6.35 -0.38
CA THR A 91 -11.68 -7.68 -0.18
C THR A 91 -12.36 -8.38 1.01
N GLU A 92 -12.78 -9.64 0.83
CA GLU A 92 -13.37 -10.42 1.92
C GLU A 92 -12.35 -10.65 3.04
N GLY A 93 -12.77 -10.48 4.31
CA GLY A 93 -11.87 -10.50 5.47
C GLY A 93 -11.01 -11.77 5.58
N LYS A 94 -11.57 -12.96 5.32
CA LYS A 94 -10.81 -14.21 5.36
C LYS A 94 -9.74 -14.28 4.27
N CYS A 95 -10.08 -13.88 3.05
CA CYS A 95 -9.15 -13.82 1.93
C CYS A 95 -8.06 -12.76 2.17
N PHE A 96 -8.44 -11.63 2.75
CA PHE A 96 -7.52 -10.56 3.15
C PHE A 96 -6.49 -11.07 4.16
N ASP A 97 -6.94 -11.65 5.28
CA ASP A 97 -6.07 -12.13 6.35
C ASP A 97 -5.10 -13.21 5.83
N GLN A 98 -5.58 -14.13 4.98
CA GLN A 98 -4.73 -15.14 4.35
C GLN A 98 -3.66 -14.53 3.43
N LEU A 99 -4.05 -13.60 2.55
CA LEU A 99 -3.10 -12.97 1.63
C LEU A 99 -2.10 -12.08 2.38
N LEU A 100 -2.54 -11.35 3.40
CA LEU A 100 -1.68 -10.50 4.21
C LEU A 100 -0.56 -11.32 4.87
N GLN A 101 -0.91 -12.48 5.44
CA GLN A 101 0.08 -13.38 6.04
C GLN A 101 1.10 -13.88 5.01
N LEU A 102 0.63 -14.39 3.86
CA LEU A 102 1.52 -14.87 2.80
C LEU A 102 2.48 -13.78 2.29
N VAL A 103 2.03 -12.52 2.28
CA VAL A 103 2.85 -11.39 1.85
C VAL A 103 3.82 -10.95 2.95
N ALA A 104 3.40 -11.00 4.21
CA ALA A 104 4.26 -10.73 5.36
C ALA A 104 5.42 -11.73 5.48
N ASP A 105 5.19 -13.01 5.16
CA ASP A 105 6.23 -14.05 5.14
C ASP A 105 7.37 -13.73 4.14
N MET A 106 7.14 -12.84 3.16
CA MET A 106 8.14 -12.37 2.19
C MET A 106 8.69 -10.97 2.53
N GLY A 107 8.69 -10.55 3.80
CA GLY A 107 9.08 -9.19 4.21
C GLY A 107 10.40 -8.69 3.58
N ARG A 108 11.45 -9.52 3.58
CA ARG A 108 12.76 -9.18 2.97
C ARG A 108 12.69 -8.90 1.48
N CYS A 109 11.84 -9.63 0.75
CA CYS A 109 11.58 -9.39 -0.67
C CYS A 109 11.01 -7.98 -0.89
N LEU A 110 10.09 -7.53 -0.02
CA LEU A 110 9.54 -6.18 -0.08
C LEU A 110 10.58 -5.11 0.26
N PHE A 111 11.43 -5.33 1.27
CA PHE A 111 12.49 -4.38 1.61
C PHE A 111 13.52 -4.19 0.49
N LYS A 112 13.86 -5.26 -0.22
CA LYS A 112 14.72 -5.20 -1.40
C LYS A 112 14.16 -4.27 -2.50
N LEU A 113 12.84 -4.15 -2.61
CA LEU A 113 12.20 -3.27 -3.60
C LEU A 113 12.34 -1.78 -3.29
N PHE A 114 12.65 -1.39 -2.04
CA PHE A 114 12.93 0.01 -1.73
C PHE A 114 14.23 0.52 -2.36
N GLN A 115 15.11 -0.40 -2.78
CA GLN A 115 16.34 -0.07 -3.50
C GLN A 115 16.14 -0.07 -5.03
N HIS A 116 14.93 -0.38 -5.52
CA HIS A 116 14.68 -0.49 -6.96
C HIS A 116 14.69 0.90 -7.64
N PRO A 117 15.29 1.06 -8.85
CA PRO A 117 15.40 2.35 -9.52
C PRO A 117 14.04 2.97 -9.92
N SER A 118 13.01 2.14 -10.14
CA SER A 118 11.66 2.60 -10.44
C SER A 118 10.91 3.04 -9.18
N MET A 119 10.62 4.34 -9.11
CA MET A 119 9.80 4.96 -8.08
C MET A 119 8.38 4.39 -7.98
N ALA A 120 7.83 3.83 -9.06
CA ALA A 120 6.50 3.18 -9.03
C ALA A 120 6.55 1.86 -8.24
N ILE A 121 7.64 1.11 -8.37
CA ILE A 121 7.87 -0.13 -7.62
C ILE A 121 8.11 0.18 -6.14
N VAL A 122 8.90 1.21 -5.83
CA VAL A 122 9.11 1.68 -4.46
C VAL A 122 7.78 2.08 -3.82
N LYS A 123 6.94 2.83 -4.54
CA LYS A 123 5.59 3.19 -4.08
C LYS A 123 4.73 1.96 -3.81
N GLY A 124 4.66 1.02 -4.76
CA GLY A 124 3.86 -0.20 -4.62
C GLY A 124 4.30 -1.04 -3.41
N ALA A 125 5.61 -1.25 -3.24
CA ALA A 125 6.17 -1.96 -2.09
C ALA A 125 5.85 -1.25 -0.77
N GLY A 126 5.95 0.09 -0.73
CA GLY A 126 5.66 0.87 0.47
C GLY A 126 4.17 0.87 0.84
N LEU A 127 3.25 0.88 -0.13
CA LEU A 127 1.82 0.74 0.13
C LEU A 127 1.49 -0.65 0.73
N VAL A 128 2.09 -1.70 0.18
CA VAL A 128 1.93 -3.07 0.70
C VAL A 128 2.52 -3.19 2.11
N MET A 129 3.72 -2.65 2.34
CA MET A 129 4.35 -2.62 3.67
C MET A 129 3.50 -1.86 4.70
N LYS A 130 2.93 -0.71 4.32
CA LYS A 130 1.99 0.04 5.16
C LYS A 130 0.78 -0.83 5.54
N ALA A 131 0.21 -1.57 4.58
CA ALA A 131 -0.92 -2.47 4.86
C ALA A 131 -0.53 -3.61 5.82
N ILE A 132 0.67 -4.19 5.68
CA ILE A 132 1.18 -5.23 6.59
C ILE A 132 1.27 -4.71 8.02
N ILE A 133 1.87 -3.54 8.25
CA ILE A 133 2.11 -3.04 9.60
C ILE A 133 0.81 -2.55 10.27
N GLU A 134 -0.07 -1.88 9.52
CA GLU A 134 -1.31 -1.34 10.10
C GLU A 134 -2.37 -2.42 10.36
N GLU A 135 -2.47 -3.43 9.50
CA GLU A 135 -3.54 -4.44 9.57
C GLU A 135 -3.08 -5.80 10.10
N GLY A 136 -1.77 -6.06 10.06
CA GLY A 136 -1.13 -7.27 10.58
C GLY A 136 -1.27 -7.40 12.09
N ASP A 137 -0.96 -8.57 12.62
CA ASP A 137 -0.85 -8.78 14.06
C ASP A 137 0.41 -8.15 14.63
N SER A 138 0.46 -8.04 15.95
CA SER A 138 1.56 -7.33 16.63
C SER A 138 2.92 -7.99 16.37
N GLU A 139 2.95 -9.31 16.21
CA GLU A 139 4.17 -10.05 15.92
C GLU A 139 4.68 -9.76 14.51
N THR A 140 3.80 -9.85 13.50
CA THR A 140 4.14 -9.48 12.11
C THR A 140 4.62 -8.04 12.02
N ALA A 141 3.94 -7.11 12.70
CA ALA A 141 4.34 -5.71 12.67
C ALA A 141 5.71 -5.48 13.32
N ALA A 142 5.96 -6.06 14.51
CA ALA A 142 7.28 -6.00 15.16
C ALA A 142 8.37 -6.59 14.26
N HIS A 143 8.10 -7.72 13.61
CA HIS A 143 9.03 -8.34 12.68
C HIS A 143 9.35 -7.42 11.48
N MET A 144 8.35 -6.73 10.91
CA MET A 144 8.58 -5.75 9.85
C MET A 144 9.38 -4.54 10.33
N GLN A 145 9.20 -4.10 11.59
CA GLN A 145 9.99 -3.02 12.20
C GLN A 145 11.46 -3.41 12.36
N GLU A 146 11.73 -4.63 12.82
CA GLU A 146 13.09 -5.19 12.91
C GLU A 146 13.75 -5.30 11.54
N LEU A 147 13.02 -5.81 10.54
CA LEU A 147 13.51 -5.88 9.17
C LEU A 147 13.79 -4.50 8.56
N ALA A 148 13.01 -3.47 8.92
CA ALA A 148 13.27 -2.11 8.45
C ALA A 148 14.63 -1.57 8.90
N LEU A 149 15.09 -2.00 10.09
CA LEU A 149 16.45 -1.75 10.56
C LEU A 149 17.44 -2.71 9.89
N ALA A 150 17.21 -4.03 9.92
CA ALA A 150 18.16 -4.99 9.36
C ALA A 150 18.45 -4.79 7.86
N GLU A 151 17.47 -4.39 7.06
CA GLU A 151 17.60 -4.17 5.61
C GLU A 151 18.06 -2.74 5.26
N GLY A 152 18.36 -1.89 6.24
CA GLY A 152 18.80 -0.51 6.02
C GLY A 152 17.74 0.37 5.36
N ALA A 153 16.46 0.04 5.51
CA ALA A 153 15.35 0.78 4.88
C ALA A 153 15.06 2.10 5.62
N LEU A 154 15.22 2.11 6.95
CA LEU A 154 14.98 3.28 7.78
C LEU A 154 15.82 4.51 7.34
N PRO A 155 17.16 4.45 7.20
CA PRO A 155 17.96 5.61 6.76
C PRO A 155 17.59 6.10 5.35
N ARG A 156 17.21 5.20 4.44
CA ARG A 156 16.74 5.56 3.09
C ARG A 156 15.43 6.33 3.10
N HIS A 157 14.47 5.86 3.88
CA HIS A 157 13.19 6.55 4.01
C HIS A 157 13.31 7.84 4.83
N LEU A 158 14.21 7.92 5.81
CA LEU A 158 14.58 9.17 6.49
C LEU A 158 15.09 10.20 5.49
N HIS A 159 16.06 9.80 4.66
CA HIS A 159 16.61 10.67 3.62
C HIS A 159 15.51 11.17 2.69
N THR A 160 14.67 10.25 2.20
CA THR A 160 13.55 10.57 1.31
C THR A 160 12.53 11.51 1.98
N ALA A 161 12.17 11.25 3.24
CA ALA A 161 11.15 12.00 3.97
C ALA A 161 11.57 13.44 4.29
N MET A 162 12.86 13.63 4.59
CA MET A 162 13.42 14.88 5.09
C MET A 162 14.04 15.77 4.00
N PHE A 163 14.71 15.18 3.00
CA PHE A 163 15.49 15.94 2.01
C PHE A 163 14.87 16.00 0.61
N THR A 164 13.75 15.31 0.35
CA THR A 164 13.06 15.42 -0.94
C THR A 164 12.32 16.76 -1.07
N MET A 165 12.95 17.71 -1.75
CA MET A 165 12.40 19.01 -2.14
C MET A 165 12.19 19.02 -3.66
N SER A 166 10.98 18.75 -4.13
CA SER A 166 10.68 18.76 -5.57
C SER A 166 9.25 19.20 -5.84
N ALA A 167 9.01 19.74 -7.04
CA ALA A 167 7.68 20.00 -7.57
C ALA A 167 7.05 18.77 -8.25
N ASP A 168 7.85 17.71 -8.50
CA ASP A 168 7.35 16.48 -9.12
C ASP A 168 6.44 15.72 -8.16
N THR A 169 5.18 15.57 -8.56
CA THR A 169 4.16 14.80 -7.82
C THR A 169 4.62 13.38 -7.48
N ARG A 170 5.41 12.73 -8.33
CA ARG A 170 5.90 11.36 -8.08
C ARG A 170 6.84 11.31 -6.87
N LEU A 171 7.73 12.30 -6.76
CA LEU A 171 8.67 12.42 -5.65
C LEU A 171 7.94 12.83 -4.36
N LEU A 172 6.95 13.72 -4.47
CA LEU A 172 6.11 14.11 -3.33
C LEU A 172 5.31 12.92 -2.76
N ILE A 173 4.75 12.08 -3.62
CA ILE A 173 4.05 10.85 -3.19
C ILE A 173 4.99 9.91 -2.42
N ASN A 174 6.21 9.69 -2.93
CA ASN A 174 7.19 8.85 -2.25
C ASN A 174 7.68 9.45 -0.93
N ARG A 175 7.80 10.78 -0.86
CA ARG A 175 8.10 11.49 0.38
C ARG A 175 7.00 11.25 1.43
N GLN A 176 5.74 11.46 1.06
CA GLN A 176 4.61 11.24 1.97
C GLN A 176 4.52 9.77 2.43
N LEU A 177 4.72 8.83 1.52
CA LEU A 177 4.75 7.41 1.86
C LEU A 177 5.89 7.08 2.83
N SER A 178 7.08 7.64 2.60
CA SER A 178 8.24 7.47 3.48
C SER A 178 7.98 8.05 4.88
N ARG A 179 7.39 9.25 4.96
CA ARG A 179 6.98 9.88 6.23
C ARG A 179 6.03 8.99 7.01
N HIS A 180 5.06 8.40 6.33
CA HIS A 180 4.09 7.48 6.93
C HIS A 180 4.75 6.20 7.42
N LEU A 181 5.60 5.56 6.59
CA LEU A 181 6.33 4.34 6.95
C LEU A 181 7.26 4.55 8.15
N LEU A 182 7.96 5.67 8.21
CA LEU A 182 8.82 6.01 9.36
C LEU A 182 8.01 6.10 10.66
N GLY A 183 6.85 6.77 10.61
CA GLY A 183 5.95 6.82 11.76
C GLY A 183 5.55 5.42 12.23
N LEU A 184 5.19 4.54 11.30
CA LEU A 184 4.84 3.15 11.61
C LEU A 184 6.04 2.32 12.13
N TRP A 185 7.25 2.52 11.59
CA TRP A 185 8.42 1.76 12.00
C TRP A 185 8.96 2.13 13.37
N VAL A 186 8.75 3.38 13.78
CA VAL A 186 9.26 3.91 15.05
C VAL A 186 8.25 3.72 16.17
N THR A 187 6.95 3.77 15.87
CA THR A 187 5.89 3.66 16.89
C THR A 187 5.98 2.35 17.65
N GLY A 188 6.13 2.44 18.98
CA GLY A 188 6.21 1.27 19.86
C GLY A 188 7.48 0.42 19.69
N HIS A 189 8.48 0.89 18.95
CA HIS A 189 9.71 0.15 18.67
C HIS A 189 10.96 0.86 19.25
N PRO A 190 11.45 0.45 20.44
CA PRO A 190 12.58 1.11 21.10
C PRO A 190 13.88 1.16 20.29
N PRO A 191 14.28 0.12 19.54
CA PRO A 191 15.50 0.18 18.71
C PRO A 191 15.47 1.27 17.64
N ALA A 192 14.34 1.43 16.92
CA ALA A 192 14.19 2.48 15.91
C ALA A 192 14.15 3.87 16.54
N MET A 193 13.46 4.06 17.67
CA MET A 193 13.49 5.33 18.39
C MET A 193 14.89 5.64 18.95
N GLY A 194 15.61 4.61 19.42
CA GLY A 194 16.99 4.73 19.87
C GLY A 194 17.92 5.19 18.76
N LEU A 195 17.73 4.68 17.53
CA LEU A 195 18.43 5.17 16.35
C LEU A 195 18.14 6.66 16.10
N LEU A 196 16.87 7.08 16.08
CA LEU A 196 16.53 8.51 15.91
C LEU A 196 17.21 9.41 16.94
N LYS A 197 17.26 8.98 18.21
CA LYS A 197 17.92 9.72 19.29
C LYS A 197 19.44 9.86 19.10
N ARG A 198 20.08 8.93 18.38
CA ARG A 198 21.52 9.01 18.05
C ARG A 198 21.83 9.88 16.85
N ILE A 199 20.86 10.08 15.95
CA ILE A 199 21.09 10.77 14.67
C ILE A 199 20.42 12.14 14.59
N LEU A 200 19.51 12.48 15.50
CA LEU A 200 18.78 13.76 15.53
C LEU A 200 18.97 14.46 16.88
N PRO A 201 19.08 15.81 16.90
CA PRO A 201 19.14 16.56 18.14
C PRO A 201 17.86 16.41 18.97
N ALA A 202 18.02 16.32 20.30
CA ALA A 202 16.89 16.15 21.23
C ALA A 202 15.84 17.27 21.12
N GLY A 203 16.27 18.52 20.89
CA GLY A 203 15.36 19.65 20.71
C GLY A 203 14.45 19.52 19.49
N LEU A 204 14.88 18.79 18.44
CA LEU A 204 14.05 18.52 17.28
C LEU A 204 13.09 17.35 17.53
N LEU A 205 13.55 16.32 18.24
CA LEU A 205 12.72 15.18 18.64
C LEU A 205 11.59 15.59 19.60
N ALA A 206 11.78 16.64 20.41
CA ALA A 206 10.73 17.16 21.27
C ALA A 206 9.45 17.58 20.53
N TYR A 207 9.54 17.90 19.23
CA TYR A 207 8.36 18.19 18.41
C TYR A 207 7.49 16.97 18.12
N LEU A 208 8.02 15.75 18.24
CA LEU A 208 7.23 14.52 18.12
C LEU A 208 6.26 14.34 19.30
N ASP A 209 6.62 14.87 20.46
CA ASP A 209 5.84 14.77 21.70
C ASP A 209 5.00 16.04 21.96
N SER A 210 5.06 17.04 21.08
CA SER A 210 4.29 18.28 21.25
C SER A 210 2.85 18.12 20.74
N ASP A 211 1.91 18.68 21.51
CA ASP A 211 0.49 18.79 21.17
C ASP A 211 0.18 19.97 20.21
N ASP A 212 1.18 20.72 19.77
CA ASP A 212 0.99 21.87 18.89
C ASP A 212 0.49 21.47 17.49
N GLU A 213 -0.42 22.27 16.93
CA GLU A 213 -0.90 22.07 15.56
C GLU A 213 0.14 22.52 14.51
N VAL A 214 0.13 21.85 13.36
CA VAL A 214 1.03 22.21 12.25
C VAL A 214 0.50 23.45 11.53
N PRO A 215 1.32 24.52 11.39
CA PRO A 215 0.88 25.75 10.72
C PRO A 215 0.49 25.59 9.25
N GLN A 216 1.07 24.60 8.57
CA GLN A 216 0.78 24.28 7.16
C GLN A 216 0.60 22.78 6.97
N SER A 217 -0.62 22.37 6.63
CA SER A 217 -0.94 20.98 6.31
C SER A 217 -0.54 20.66 4.86
N GLU A 218 0.18 19.56 4.67
CA GLU A 218 0.54 19.06 3.35
C GLU A 218 -0.70 18.43 2.67
N GLN A 219 -0.88 18.67 1.36
CA GLN A 219 -1.97 18.04 0.60
C GLN A 219 -1.80 16.51 0.58
N ASP A 220 -2.85 15.74 0.90
CA ASP A 220 -2.82 14.28 0.81
C ASP A 220 -2.82 13.83 -0.66
N LEU A 221 -1.71 13.22 -1.10
CA LEU A 221 -1.55 12.66 -2.44
C LEU A 221 -1.67 11.13 -2.47
N LEU A 222 -1.88 10.49 -1.31
CA LEU A 222 -1.95 9.03 -1.18
C LEU A 222 -3.39 8.52 -1.32
N HIS A 223 -4.38 9.25 -0.80
CA HIS A 223 -5.78 8.81 -0.77
C HIS A 223 -6.66 9.55 -1.79
N MET A 224 -6.59 9.12 -3.06
CA MET A 224 -7.35 9.73 -4.16
C MET A 224 -8.77 9.15 -4.36
N ARG A 225 -9.11 8.00 -3.76
CA ARG A 225 -10.35 7.25 -4.02
C ARG A 225 -11.17 7.07 -2.72
N ASP A 226 -12.48 7.32 -2.83
CA ASP A 226 -13.46 7.21 -1.74
C ASP A 226 -14.56 6.19 -2.11
N ASN A 227 -14.42 4.95 -1.63
CA ASN A 227 -15.38 3.88 -1.90
C ASN A 227 -16.71 4.09 -1.18
N LEU A 228 -16.72 4.80 -0.04
CA LEU A 228 -17.93 5.04 0.73
C LEU A 228 -18.87 5.91 -0.09
N LYS A 229 -18.33 7.00 -0.66
CA LYS A 229 -19.07 7.85 -1.60
C LYS A 229 -19.58 7.06 -2.81
N SER A 230 -18.72 6.23 -3.41
CA SER A 230 -19.13 5.39 -4.55
C SER A 230 -20.26 4.40 -4.21
N ALA A 231 -20.20 3.76 -3.04
CA ALA A 231 -21.25 2.83 -2.59
C ALA A 231 -22.59 3.54 -2.33
N ILE A 232 -22.55 4.75 -1.76
CA ILE A 232 -23.74 5.58 -1.54
C ILE A 232 -24.36 5.98 -2.88
N ASP A 233 -23.55 6.43 -3.84
CA ASP A 233 -24.02 6.85 -5.16
C ASP A 233 -24.63 5.68 -5.94
N GLN A 234 -24.02 4.49 -5.90
CA GLN A 234 -24.58 3.27 -6.50
C GLN A 234 -25.91 2.87 -5.85
N THR A 235 -26.04 3.02 -4.54
CA THR A 235 -27.29 2.69 -3.82
C THR A 235 -28.42 3.64 -4.22
N LYS A 236 -28.12 4.95 -4.36
CA LYS A 236 -29.07 5.96 -4.86
C LYS A 236 -29.47 5.70 -6.32
N GLN A 237 -28.51 5.36 -7.17
CA GLN A 237 -28.80 5.04 -8.56
C GLN A 237 -29.64 3.76 -8.68
N ASN A 238 -29.32 2.72 -7.90
CA ASN A 238 -30.09 1.47 -7.88
C ASN A 238 -31.50 1.65 -7.30
N SER A 239 -31.73 2.57 -6.36
CA SER A 239 -33.09 2.84 -5.85
C SER A 239 -33.94 3.57 -6.90
N GLN A 240 -33.34 4.52 -7.65
CA GLN A 240 -33.96 5.17 -8.80
C GLN A 240 -34.30 4.16 -9.91
N TRP A 241 -33.36 3.30 -10.30
CA TRP A 241 -33.60 2.22 -11.26
C TRP A 241 -34.64 1.21 -10.77
N ARG A 242 -34.66 0.86 -9.48
CA ARG A 242 -35.72 0.01 -8.90
C ARG A 242 -37.10 0.67 -8.91
N GLN A 243 -37.18 2.00 -8.90
CA GLN A 243 -38.45 2.71 -9.04
C GLN A 243 -38.91 2.72 -10.50
N LEU A 244 -37.99 2.98 -11.43
CA LEU A 244 -38.23 2.89 -12.87
C LEU A 244 -38.58 1.47 -13.32
N ASP A 245 -37.89 0.44 -12.82
CA ASP A 245 -38.17 -0.98 -13.08
C ASP A 245 -39.52 -1.40 -12.47
N ARG A 246 -39.93 -0.82 -11.34
CA ARG A 246 -41.30 -1.01 -10.82
C ARG A 246 -42.35 -0.38 -11.74
N GLN A 247 -42.09 0.80 -12.29
CA GLN A 247 -42.98 1.44 -13.27
C GLN A 247 -43.00 0.68 -14.60
N LEU A 248 -41.85 0.23 -15.10
CA LEU A 248 -41.73 -0.59 -16.29
C LEU A 248 -42.39 -1.95 -16.10
N LYS A 249 -42.24 -2.61 -14.94
CA LYS A 249 -42.98 -3.84 -14.61
C LYS A 249 -44.48 -3.61 -14.44
N GLN A 250 -44.91 -2.43 -14.03
CA GLN A 250 -46.34 -2.09 -14.02
C GLN A 250 -46.86 -1.93 -15.45
N ILE A 251 -46.14 -1.24 -16.32
CA ILE A 251 -46.44 -1.12 -17.76
C ILE A 251 -46.39 -2.50 -18.43
N GLU A 252 -45.36 -3.28 -18.16
CA GLU A 252 -45.19 -4.65 -18.63
C GLU A 252 -46.32 -5.54 -18.10
N ARG A 253 -46.80 -5.40 -16.86
CA ARG A 253 -48.00 -6.11 -16.38
C ARG A 253 -49.27 -5.67 -17.09
N LEU A 254 -49.39 -4.41 -17.48
CA LEU A 254 -50.55 -3.91 -18.23
C LEU A 254 -50.52 -4.40 -19.69
N VAL A 255 -49.36 -4.37 -20.34
CA VAL A 255 -49.13 -4.90 -21.69
C VAL A 255 -49.19 -6.43 -21.69
N SER A 256 -48.62 -7.09 -20.68
CA SER A 256 -48.67 -8.54 -20.48
C SER A 256 -50.07 -9.02 -20.15
N LYS A 257 -50.97 -8.22 -19.57
CA LYS A 257 -52.37 -8.64 -19.46
C LYS A 257 -53.03 -8.80 -20.83
N GLN A 258 -52.60 -8.05 -21.84
CA GLN A 258 -53.06 -8.20 -23.23
C GLN A 258 -52.25 -9.27 -23.99
N ALA A 259 -50.94 -9.39 -23.73
CA ALA A 259 -50.05 -10.34 -24.41
C ALA A 259 -50.03 -11.75 -23.78
N ASN A 260 -50.40 -11.92 -22.50
CA ASN A 260 -50.42 -13.22 -21.82
C ASN A 260 -51.46 -14.18 -22.39
N VAL A 261 -52.52 -13.68 -23.04
CA VAL A 261 -53.48 -14.54 -23.74
C VAL A 261 -52.85 -15.19 -24.97
N LEU A 262 -51.88 -14.52 -25.60
CA LEU A 262 -51.15 -15.01 -26.77
C LEU A 262 -49.87 -15.79 -26.39
N LEU A 263 -49.20 -15.39 -25.30
CA LEU A 263 -47.94 -15.97 -24.85
C LEU A 263 -48.10 -17.28 -24.05
N THR A 264 -49.24 -17.55 -23.42
CA THR A 264 -49.49 -18.86 -22.76
C THR A 264 -49.46 -20.01 -23.76
N HIS A 265 -50.02 -19.80 -24.97
CA HIS A 265 -50.02 -20.81 -26.02
C HIS A 265 -48.61 -21.08 -26.62
N TRP A 266 -47.72 -20.08 -26.59
CA TRP A 266 -46.33 -20.22 -27.05
C TRP A 266 -45.38 -20.74 -25.96
N ARG A 267 -45.74 -20.56 -24.68
CA ARG A 267 -44.90 -20.92 -23.53
C ARG A 267 -44.96 -22.41 -23.16
N ASP A 268 -46.05 -23.11 -23.47
CA ASP A 268 -46.14 -24.56 -23.32
C ASP A 268 -45.34 -25.33 -24.39
N THR A 269 -44.92 -24.66 -25.47
CA THR A 269 -44.16 -25.27 -26.57
C THR A 269 -42.65 -25.12 -26.45
N ILE A 270 -42.15 -24.16 -25.66
CA ILE A 270 -40.72 -23.91 -25.48
C ILE A 270 -40.44 -23.78 -23.98
N GLY A 271 -39.98 -24.88 -23.37
CA GLY A 271 -39.62 -24.96 -21.96
C GLY A 271 -38.46 -24.05 -21.59
N ILE A 272 -38.76 -22.79 -21.24
CA ILE A 272 -37.79 -21.82 -20.73
C ILE A 272 -37.92 -21.76 -19.20
N GLU A 273 -36.95 -22.35 -18.51
CA GLU A 273 -36.79 -22.22 -17.08
C GLU A 273 -36.41 -20.78 -16.68
N LYS A 274 -37.06 -20.26 -15.64
CA LYS A 274 -36.74 -18.98 -15.04
C LYS A 274 -35.40 -19.09 -14.31
N GLN A 275 -34.38 -18.38 -14.78
CA GLN A 275 -33.22 -18.07 -13.93
C GLN A 275 -33.71 -17.25 -12.73
N ASN A 276 -33.63 -17.85 -11.54
CA ASN A 276 -33.86 -17.16 -10.29
C ASN A 276 -32.88 -15.99 -10.18
N GLN A 277 -33.42 -14.77 -10.21
CA GLN A 277 -32.71 -13.56 -9.82
C GLN A 277 -32.36 -13.69 -8.34
N ASN A 278 -31.18 -14.27 -8.07
CA ASN A 278 -30.64 -14.43 -6.73
C ASN A 278 -30.69 -13.09 -6.01
N GLN A 279 -31.36 -13.11 -4.86
CA GLN A 279 -31.54 -12.00 -3.94
C GLN A 279 -30.21 -11.26 -3.76
N GLN A 280 -30.18 -10.02 -4.23
CA GLN A 280 -28.98 -9.19 -4.27
C GLN A 280 -28.58 -8.83 -2.84
N LYS A 281 -27.62 -9.55 -2.26
CA LYS A 281 -27.01 -9.20 -0.97
C LYS A 281 -26.44 -7.78 -1.04
N PRO A 282 -26.60 -6.96 0.01
CA PRO A 282 -26.08 -5.59 0.03
C PRO A 282 -24.55 -5.56 -0.08
N ILE A 283 -24.01 -4.50 -0.67
CA ILE A 283 -22.56 -4.26 -0.70
C ILE A 283 -22.11 -4.00 0.73
N VAL A 284 -21.27 -4.87 1.26
CA VAL A 284 -20.69 -4.72 2.61
C VAL A 284 -19.21 -4.48 2.45
N LEU A 285 -18.75 -3.28 2.78
CA LEU A 285 -17.34 -2.94 2.80
C LEU A 285 -16.69 -3.47 4.08
N ARG A 286 -15.50 -4.04 3.94
CA ARG A 286 -14.66 -4.45 5.07
C ARG A 286 -14.19 -3.21 5.82
N LYS A 287 -14.39 -3.19 7.14
CA LYS A 287 -13.80 -2.16 8.00
C LYS A 287 -12.30 -2.42 8.14
N ARG A 288 -11.49 -1.43 7.75
CA ARG A 288 -10.03 -1.45 7.91
C ARG A 288 -9.64 -1.61 9.39
N ARG A 289 -8.68 -2.48 9.67
CA ARG A 289 -8.07 -2.61 11.00
C ARG A 289 -6.84 -1.72 11.03
N GLN A 290 -6.74 -0.81 12.00
CA GLN A 290 -5.52 -0.02 12.23
C GLN A 290 -5.05 -0.34 13.64
N ARG A 291 -4.28 -1.43 13.75
CA ARG A 291 -3.77 -1.95 15.03
C ARG A 291 -2.60 -1.12 15.55
N ILE A 292 -1.72 -0.71 14.64
CA ILE A 292 -0.69 0.29 14.93
C ILE A 292 -1.13 1.62 14.35
N LYS A 293 -1.06 2.66 15.18
CA LYS A 293 -1.31 4.04 14.80
C LYS A 293 -0.17 4.89 15.33
N THR A 294 0.31 5.78 14.47
CA THR A 294 1.31 6.75 14.86
C THR A 294 0.70 7.76 15.82
N GLU A 295 1.13 7.75 17.08
CA GLU A 295 0.66 8.70 18.12
C GLU A 295 1.48 10.00 18.13
N ALA A 296 2.75 9.92 17.72
CA ALA A 296 3.67 11.05 17.68
C ALA A 296 3.33 12.08 16.58
N ASN A 297 3.64 13.35 16.84
CA ASN A 297 3.40 14.49 15.96
C ASN A 297 4.49 14.64 14.88
N TRP A 298 4.57 13.63 14.02
CA TRP A 298 5.44 13.65 12.84
C TRP A 298 5.21 14.83 11.89
N PRO A 299 3.96 15.28 11.64
CA PRO A 299 3.71 16.45 10.82
C PRO A 299 4.44 17.70 11.35
N LEU A 300 4.39 17.95 12.66
CA LEU A 300 5.09 19.09 13.28
C LEU A 300 6.61 18.93 13.24
N PHE A 301 7.10 17.71 13.45
CA PHE A 301 8.53 17.40 13.29
C PHE A 301 9.02 17.75 11.87
N TYR A 302 8.35 17.28 10.81
CA TYR A 302 8.77 17.56 9.43
C TYR A 302 8.67 19.04 9.07
N TYR A 303 7.70 19.76 9.63
CA TYR A 303 7.60 21.21 9.45
C TYR A 303 8.82 21.91 10.08
N ASN A 304 9.08 21.66 11.37
CA ASN A 304 10.20 22.29 12.08
C ASN A 304 11.57 21.85 11.55
N PHE A 305 11.69 20.66 10.97
CA PHE A 305 12.92 20.20 10.31
C PHE A 305 13.38 21.16 9.20
N THR A 306 12.44 21.74 8.45
CA THR A 306 12.75 22.65 7.33
C THR A 306 13.11 24.06 7.76
N ILE A 307 12.83 24.41 9.02
CA ILE A 307 13.02 25.75 9.57
C ILE A 307 14.38 25.82 10.28
N ASP A 308 15.00 27.00 10.26
CA ASP A 308 16.23 27.26 11.00
C ASP A 308 15.91 27.58 12.46
N HIS A 309 16.62 26.93 13.38
CA HIS A 309 16.51 27.15 14.82
C HIS A 309 17.85 27.57 15.39
N ALA A 310 17.82 28.62 16.23
CA ALA A 310 18.93 29.08 17.04
C ALA A 310 18.45 29.25 18.48
N LYS A 311 18.05 28.13 19.09
CA LYS A 311 17.56 28.07 20.48
C LYS A 311 18.63 27.44 21.37
N PRO A 312 18.65 27.73 22.69
CA PRO A 312 19.62 27.14 23.61
C PRO A 312 19.62 25.60 23.62
N ASN A 313 18.49 24.98 23.31
CA ASN A 313 18.30 23.53 23.27
C ASN A 313 18.28 22.95 21.84
N LEU A 314 18.42 23.79 20.80
CA LEU A 314 18.38 23.36 19.41
C LEU A 314 19.09 24.37 18.51
N ILE A 315 20.26 23.99 18.03
CA ILE A 315 20.94 24.64 16.91
C ILE A 315 20.70 23.78 15.67
N TRP A 316 19.93 24.31 14.73
CA TRP A 316 19.52 23.60 13.53
C TRP A 316 19.52 24.54 12.35
N ASN A 317 20.48 24.39 11.44
CA ASN A 317 20.68 25.28 10.32
C ASN A 317 21.03 24.49 9.05
N HIS A 318 21.41 25.18 7.99
CA HIS A 318 21.82 24.53 6.74
C HIS A 318 22.99 23.55 6.92
N LYS A 319 23.99 23.90 7.75
CA LYS A 319 25.18 23.08 7.96
C LYS A 319 24.86 21.80 8.75
N THR A 320 24.12 21.90 9.85
CA THR A 320 23.70 20.71 10.62
C THR A 320 22.83 19.77 9.77
N ARG A 321 21.95 20.32 8.93
CA ARG A 321 21.15 19.52 7.98
C ARG A 321 22.01 18.80 6.94
N GLU A 322 23.02 19.47 6.40
CA GLU A 322 23.90 18.86 5.40
C GLU A 322 24.82 17.79 6.00
N GLU A 323 25.27 17.97 7.25
CA GLU A 323 26.02 16.94 8.00
C GLU A 323 25.16 15.67 8.20
N LEU A 324 23.91 15.83 8.66
CA LEU A 324 22.97 14.71 8.77
C LEU A 324 22.74 14.02 7.42
N LYS A 325 22.50 14.80 6.37
CA LYS A 325 22.26 14.28 5.02
C LYS A 325 23.46 13.48 4.52
N THR A 326 24.66 14.04 4.67
CA THR A 326 25.92 13.43 4.23
C THR A 326 26.19 12.14 5.01
N ALA A 327 25.96 12.14 6.33
CA ALA A 327 26.10 10.94 7.16
C ALA A 327 25.15 9.82 6.71
N LEU A 328 23.87 10.12 6.48
CA LEU A 328 22.90 9.15 5.96
C LEU A 328 23.31 8.61 4.58
N GLU A 329 23.75 9.48 3.67
CA GLU A 329 24.17 9.07 2.33
C GLU A 329 25.43 8.21 2.34
N ASN A 330 26.41 8.53 3.19
CA ASN A 330 27.63 7.75 3.37
C ASN A 330 27.30 6.37 3.94
N GLU A 331 26.46 6.31 4.97
CA GLU A 331 26.06 5.05 5.61
C GLU A 331 25.31 4.13 4.63
N MET A 332 24.33 4.69 3.88
CA MET A 332 23.62 3.93 2.85
C MET A 332 24.55 3.40 1.77
N ARG A 333 25.56 4.19 1.36
CA ARG A 333 26.56 3.77 0.38
C ARG A 333 27.45 2.65 0.93
N ALA A 334 27.92 2.76 2.17
CA ALA A 334 28.73 1.74 2.83
C ALA A 334 27.96 0.41 2.93
N PHE A 335 26.73 0.45 3.45
CA PHE A 335 25.90 -0.74 3.59
C PHE A 335 25.58 -1.40 2.23
N HIS A 336 25.33 -0.62 1.19
CA HIS A 336 25.10 -1.16 -0.16
C HIS A 336 26.34 -1.89 -0.71
N ILE A 337 27.54 -1.35 -0.47
CA ILE A 337 28.80 -2.01 -0.87
C ILE A 337 28.94 -3.35 -0.12
N ASP A 338 28.66 -3.38 1.18
CA ASP A 338 28.71 -4.61 1.96
C ASP A 338 27.73 -5.67 1.41
N GLN A 339 26.48 -5.27 1.12
CA GLN A 339 25.48 -6.15 0.50
C GLN A 339 25.95 -6.72 -0.85
N GLU A 340 26.65 -5.94 -1.67
CA GLU A 340 27.19 -6.39 -2.96
C GLU A 340 28.36 -7.37 -2.82
N LEU A 341 29.16 -7.23 -1.75
CA LEU A 341 30.28 -8.13 -1.44
C LEU A 341 29.78 -9.45 -0.84
N GLY A 342 28.73 -9.41 -0.01
CA GLY A 342 28.15 -10.57 0.65
C GLY A 342 27.13 -11.35 -0.16
N ARG A 343 27.31 -11.56 -1.47
CA ARG A 343 26.29 -12.23 -2.33
C ARG A 343 25.85 -13.61 -1.86
N THR A 344 26.62 -14.27 -1.00
CA THR A 344 26.36 -15.61 -0.47
C THR A 344 25.79 -15.61 0.95
N THR A 345 25.82 -14.49 1.66
CA THR A 345 25.44 -14.39 3.08
C THR A 345 24.48 -13.23 3.29
N GLU A 346 23.45 -13.45 4.09
CA GLU A 346 22.53 -12.38 4.45
C GLU A 346 23.23 -11.37 5.37
N ILE A 347 23.34 -10.13 4.92
CA ILE A 347 23.97 -9.04 5.67
C ILE A 347 22.87 -8.17 6.27
N ALA A 348 22.94 -7.97 7.58
CA ALA A 348 22.08 -7.05 8.31
C ALA A 348 22.83 -5.74 8.62
N TRP A 349 22.15 -4.61 8.51
CA TRP A 349 22.69 -3.30 8.82
C TRP A 349 22.95 -3.15 10.32
N ASN A 350 24.17 -2.75 10.68
CA ASN A 350 24.56 -2.51 12.06
C ASN A 350 24.07 -1.14 12.55
N HIS A 351 22.76 -0.99 12.68
CA HIS A 351 22.13 0.25 13.11
C HIS A 351 22.56 0.70 14.52
N HIS A 352 23.10 -0.19 15.37
CA HIS A 352 23.52 0.14 16.74
C HIS A 352 24.73 1.08 16.78
N GLU A 353 25.65 0.94 15.82
CA GLU A 353 26.88 1.74 15.72
C GLU A 353 26.66 3.07 14.97
N PHE A 354 25.56 3.20 14.24
CA PHE A 354 25.28 4.40 13.49
C PHE A 354 24.82 5.54 14.42
N GLU A 355 25.61 6.62 14.42
CA GLU A 355 25.36 7.89 15.08
C GLU A 355 25.82 9.05 14.18
N VAL A 356 25.28 10.24 14.39
CA VAL A 356 25.68 11.44 13.64
C VAL A 356 26.39 12.39 14.59
N GLN A 357 27.68 12.61 14.34
CA GLN A 357 28.47 13.62 15.04
C GLN A 357 28.39 14.93 14.27
N TYR A 358 27.85 15.96 14.91
CA TYR A 358 27.71 17.29 14.32
C TYR A 358 28.97 18.13 14.56
N GLU A 359 29.96 17.98 13.68
CA GLU A 359 31.25 18.68 13.80
C GLU A 359 31.07 20.21 13.82
N CYS A 360 30.06 20.74 13.13
CA CYS A 360 29.78 22.18 13.16
C CYS A 360 29.39 22.73 14.53
N LEU A 361 28.94 21.88 15.45
CA LEU A 361 28.54 22.28 16.80
C LEU A 361 29.66 22.07 17.82
N ALA A 362 30.82 21.54 17.43
CA ALA A 362 31.91 21.22 18.35
C ALA A 362 32.44 22.45 19.10
N ASP A 363 32.35 23.64 18.49
CA ASP A 363 32.77 24.91 19.09
C ASP A 363 31.62 25.66 19.81
N GLU A 364 30.38 25.15 19.73
CA GLU A 364 29.17 25.79 20.27
C GLU A 364 28.61 25.07 21.53
N ILE A 365 29.20 23.92 21.89
CA ILE A 365 28.92 23.12 23.10
C ILE A 365 30.07 23.31 24.08
#